data_AF-A0A854PRV1-F1
#
_entry.id   AF-A0A854PRV1-F1
#
_cell.length_a   1.000
_cell.length_b   1.000
_cell.length_c   1.000
_cell.angle_alpha   90.00
_cell.angle_beta   90.00
_cell.angle_gamma   90.00
#
_symmetry.space_group_name_H-M   'P 1'
#
loop_
_entity.id
_entity.type
_entity.pdbx_description
1 polymer ?
#
loop_
_entity_poly.entity_id
_entity_poly.type
_entity_poly.pdbx_seq_one_letter_code
_entity_poly.pdbx_strand_id
1 'polypeptide(L)' 'MKNGVTDPEKVNRILKTATEIFGQQGFIKSKTDQIAHQAQVSKGLLFHYFGNKQALYLDAFKYAYNVSLRYYW' A
#
# COMPACT_ATOMS: atom_id res chain seq x y z
N MET A 1 1.31 -23.08 -8.64
CA MET A 1 1.58 -21.88 -7.81
C MET A 1 2.26 -20.84 -8.71
N LYS A 2 1.61 -19.70 -9.00
CA LYS A 2 2.16 -18.71 -9.95
C LYS A 2 3.17 -17.81 -9.23
N ASN A 3 4.46 -18.07 -9.46
CA ASN A 3 5.57 -17.22 -9.04
C ASN A 3 5.55 -15.92 -9.84
N GLY A 4 4.80 -14.92 -9.36
CA GLY A 4 4.88 -13.55 -9.86
C GLY A 4 5.98 -12.83 -9.09
N VAL A 5 7.09 -12.49 -9.75
CA VAL A 5 8.12 -11.62 -9.16
C VAL A 5 7.45 -10.31 -8.75
N THR A 6 7.57 -9.94 -7.47
CA THR A 6 7.01 -8.70 -6.94
C THR A 6 7.79 -7.52 -7.49
N ASP A 7 7.10 -6.64 -8.22
CA ASP A 7 7.69 -5.40 -8.76
C ASP A 7 7.85 -4.35 -7.65
N PRO A 8 9.09 -3.97 -7.28
CA PRO A 8 9.34 -3.06 -6.16
C PRO A 8 8.77 -1.66 -6.39
N GLU A 9 8.73 -1.17 -7.64
CA GLU A 9 8.19 0.15 -7.95
C GLU A 9 6.69 0.18 -7.74
N LYS A 10 5.99 -0.88 -8.17
CA LYS A 10 4.55 -1.02 -7.93
C LYS A 10 4.25 -1.12 -6.44
N VAL A 11 5.03 -1.90 -5.69
CA VAL A 11 4.89 -1.98 -4.23
C VAL A 11 5.04 -0.61 -3.58
N ASN A 12 6.07 0.16 -3.96
CA ASN A 12 6.31 1.49 -3.42
C ASN A 12 5.15 2.46 -3.74
N ARG A 13 4.66 2.48 -4.99
CA ARG A 13 3.48 3.29 -5.36
C ARG A 13 2.25 2.92 -4.54
N ILE A 14 1.96 1.62 -4.38
CA ILE A 14 0.82 1.16 -3.58
C ILE A 14 0.98 1.57 -2.12
N LEU A 15 2.15 1.38 -1.52
CA LEU A 15 2.40 1.73 -0.12
C LEU A 15 2.31 3.24 0.13
N LYS A 16 2.87 4.06 -0.76
CA LYS A 16 2.77 5.52 -0.70
C LYS A 16 1.31 5.98 -0.77
N THR A 17 0.58 5.54 -1.78
CA THR A 17 -0.84 5.88 -1.96
C THR A 17 -1.72 5.36 -0.82
N ALA A 18 -1.47 4.14 -0.34
CA ALA A 18 -2.18 3.58 0.80
C ALA A 18 -1.93 4.41 2.06
N THR A 19 -0.68 4.79 2.32
CA THR A 19 -0.31 5.64 3.46
C THR A 19 -1.07 6.97 3.44
N GLU A 20 -1.09 7.65 2.29
CA GLU A 20 -1.81 8.92 2.10
C GLU A 20 -3.31 8.75 2.37
N ILE A 21 -3.96 7.77 1.74
CA ILE A 21 -5.41 7.55 1.87
C ILE A 21 -5.78 7.11 3.29
N PHE A 22 -5.05 6.18 3.90
CA PHE A 22 -5.32 5.73 5.26
C PHE A 22 -5.06 6.84 6.28
N GLY A 23 -4.03 7.66 6.10
CA GLY A 23 -3.75 8.80 6.96
C GLY A 23 -4.85 9.87 6.90
N GLN A 24 -5.43 10.10 5.71
CA GLN A 24 -6.48 11.11 5.53
C GLN A 24 -7.88 10.61 5.93
N GLN A 25 -8.21 9.35 5.64
CA GLN A 25 -9.58 8.83 5.78
C GLN A 25 -9.76 7.86 6.95
N GLY A 26 -8.67 7.36 7.53
CA GLY A 26 -8.68 6.27 8.49
C GLY A 26 -8.92 4.89 7.86
N PHE A 27 -8.73 3.83 8.65
CA PHE A 27 -8.86 2.45 8.17
C PHE A 27 -10.27 2.12 7.68
N ILE A 28 -11.33 2.50 8.41
CA ILE A 28 -12.70 2.07 8.10
C ILE A 28 -13.18 2.67 6.78
N LYS A 29 -13.01 3.98 6.57
CA LYS A 29 -13.58 4.70 5.42
C LYS A 29 -12.80 4.51 4.13
N SER A 30 -11.52 4.15 4.19
CA SER A 30 -10.70 3.97 2.99
C SER A 30 -11.18 2.81 2.12
N LYS A 31 -11.02 2.94 0.80
CA LYS A 31 -11.40 1.89 -0.16
C LYS A 31 -10.17 1.42 -0.92
N THR A 32 -9.93 0.10 -0.95
CA THR A 32 -8.81 -0.51 -1.69
C THR A 32 -8.87 -0.21 -3.19
N ASP A 33 -10.05 0.08 -3.71
CA ASP A 33 -10.28 0.36 -5.13
C ASP A 33 -9.76 1.75 -5.48
N GLN A 34 -9.98 2.71 -4.57
CA GLN A 34 -9.40 4.05 -4.66
C GLN A 34 -7.87 3.97 -4.57
N ILE A 35 -7.33 3.16 -3.65
CA ILE A 35 -5.88 2.96 -3.51
C ILE A 35 -5.30 2.36 -4.81
N ALA A 36 -5.89 1.29 -5.33
CA ALA A 36 -5.43 0.64 -6.55
C ALA A 36 -5.46 1.61 -7.75
N HIS A 37 -6.57 2.34 -7.91
CA HIS A 37 -6.73 3.33 -8.97
C HIS A 37 -5.66 4.43 -8.90
N GLN A 38 -5.47 5.05 -7.73
CA GLN A 38 -4.48 6.12 -7.55
C GLN A 38 -3.04 5.62 -7.67
N ALA A 39 -2.75 4.38 -7.27
CA ALA A 39 -1.45 3.74 -7.43
C ALA A 39 -1.18 3.23 -8.86
N GLN A 40 -2.14 3.39 -9.77
CA GLN A 40 -2.09 2.91 -11.16
C GLN A 40 -1.84 1.40 -11.27
N VAL A 41 -2.59 0.63 -10.47
CA VAL A 41 -2.58 -0.84 -10.50
C VAL A 41 -4.00 -1.38 -10.50
N SER A 42 -4.18 -2.64 -10.89
CA SER A 42 -5.48 -3.30 -10.72
C SER A 42 -5.70 -3.68 -9.25
N LYS A 43 -6.97 -3.70 -8.82
CA LYS A 43 -7.37 -4.20 -7.48
C LYS A 43 -6.89 -5.63 -7.24
N GLY A 44 -6.92 -6.47 -8.28
CA GLY A 44 -6.41 -7.84 -8.22
C GLY A 44 -4.91 -7.91 -7.96
N LEU A 45 -4.12 -7.02 -8.58
CA LEU A 45 -2.68 -6.95 -8.33
C LEU A 45 -2.36 -6.43 -6.93
N LEU A 46 -3.12 -5.45 -6.43
CA LEU A 46 -3.01 -4.97 -5.05
C LEU A 46 -3.23 -6.12 -4.06
N PHE A 47 -4.29 -6.92 -4.23
CA PHE A 47 -4.52 -8.08 -3.35
C PHE A 47 -3.55 -9.24 -3.60
N HIS A 48 -3.00 -9.37 -4.81
CA HIS A 48 -1.92 -10.31 -5.04
C HIS A 48 -0.68 -9.99 -4.20
N TYR A 49 -0.34 -8.70 -4.05
CA TYR A 49 0.82 -8.26 -3.26
C TYR A 49 0.56 -8.23 -1.76
N PHE A 50 -0.62 -7.76 -1.33
CA PHE A 50 -0.88 -7.46 0.08
C PHE A 50 -1.95 -8.36 0.72
N GLY A 51 -2.59 -9.24 -0.04
CA GLY A 51 -3.60 -10.18 0.44
C GLY A 51 -4.95 -9.54 0.75
N ASN A 52 -5.01 -8.67 1.75
CA ASN A 52 -6.24 -8.00 2.19
C ASN A 52 -5.99 -6.56 2.68
N LYS A 53 -7.07 -5.83 2.97
CA LYS A 53 -7.01 -4.42 3.40
C LYS A 53 -6.27 -4.23 4.72
N GLN A 54 -6.38 -5.17 5.67
CA GLN A 54 -5.72 -5.07 6.98
C GLN A 54 -4.21 -5.26 6.85
N ALA A 55 -3.77 -6.24 6.06
CA ALA A 55 -2.35 -6.45 5.76
C ALA A 55 -1.75 -5.25 5.02
N LEU A 56 -2.44 -4.71 4.01
CA LEU A 56 -2.04 -3.47 3.33
C LEU A 56 -1.92 -2.28 4.30
N TYR A 57 -2.86 -2.14 5.25
CA TYR A 57 -2.81 -1.08 6.26
C TYR A 57 -1.57 -1.20 7.15
N LEU A 58 -1.29 -2.41 7.63
CA LEU A 58 -0.12 -2.66 8.47
C LEU A 58 1.19 -2.36 7.73
N ASP A 59 1.28 -2.77 6.46
CA ASP A 59 2.49 -2.52 5.66
C ASP A 59 2.63 -1.05 5.27
N ALA A 60 1.52 -0.35 4.99
CA ALA A 60 1.52 1.10 4.80
C ALA A 60 1.99 1.85 6.07
N PHE A 61 1.55 1.41 7.26
CA PHE A 61 2.03 1.98 8.51
C PHE A 61 3.53 1.77 8.73
N LYS A 62 4.04 0.54 8.50
CA LYS A 62 5.49 0.26 8.55
C LYS A 62 6.27 1.10 7.55
N TYR A 63 5.75 1.25 6.33
CA TYR A 63 6.35 2.11 5.31
C TYR A 63 6.44 3.56 5.78
N ALA A 64 5.35 4.13 6.30
CA ALA A 64 5.31 5.49 6.83
C ALA A 64 6.32 5.69 7.97
N TYR A 65 6.38 4.73 8.90
CA TYR A 65 7.35 4.74 10.00
C TYR A 65 8.80 4.73 9.49
N ASN A 66 9.14 3.82 8.58
CA ASN A 66 10.49 3.73 8.01
C ASN A 66 10.89 4.99 7.23
N VAL A 67 9.97 5.55 6.44
CA VAL A 67 10.20 6.82 5.72
C VAL A 67 10.44 7.95 6.72
N SER A 68 9.65 8.03 7.80
CA SER A 68 9.81 9.09 8.81
C SER A 68 11.16 9.02 9.52
N LEU A 69 11.64 7.83 9.87
CA LEU A 69 12.94 7.64 10.54
C LEU A 69 14.13 7.95 9.64
N ARG A 70 14.00 7.78 8.32
CA ARG A 70 15.08 8.08 7.35
C ARG A 70 15.43 9.58 7.29
N TYR A 71 14.60 10.46 7.84
CA TYR A 71 14.87 11.90 7.91
C TYR A 71 15.64 12.33 9.17
N TYR A 72 15.86 11.43 10.13
CA TYR A 72 16.48 11.76 11.42
C TYR A 72 17.92 11.20 11.59
N TRP A 73 18.51 10.63 10.53
CA TRP A 73 19.90 10.18 10.44
C TRP A 73 20.43 10.37 9.03
#